data_AF-A0A2Z4LQ07-F1
#
_entry.id   AF-A0A2Z4LQ07-F1
#
_cell.length_a   1.000
_cell.length_b   1.000
_cell.length_c   1.000
_cell.angle_alpha   90.00
_cell.angle_beta   90.00
_cell.angle_gamma   90.00
#
_symmetry.space_group_name_H-M   'P 1'
#
loop_
_entity.id
_entity.type
_entity.pdbx_description
1 polymer ?
#
loop_
_entity_poly.entity_id
_entity_poly.type
_entity_poly.pdbx_seq_one_letter_code
_entity_poly.pdbx_strand_id
1 'polypeptide(L)'
;MKNIGNEIVLRPRFAISLNSDLEPLMEIFDQTKQDQLLVKRLDEHIYIRFRKKDTTFWSPQLHLELTSFEKGISHIHGVFGPNPTLWTFFMFLHFGIGTLFVILGVFAYSNYSLGHDITLWMVVMSFLVLIWFALYAFGRLGKSKGRPQMKQLKDYLQELISDFDKR
;
A
#
# COMPACT_ATOMS: atom_id res chain seq x y z
N MET A 1 19.13 20.43 -1.49
CA MET A 1 18.07 19.56 -2.06
C MET A 1 18.72 18.36 -2.75
N LYS A 2 18.61 17.16 -2.16
CA LYS A 2 19.21 15.93 -2.73
C LYS A 2 18.19 15.30 -3.68
N ASN A 3 18.57 15.20 -4.96
CA ASN A 3 17.77 14.60 -6.04
C ASN A 3 17.33 13.17 -5.65
N ILE A 4 16.02 12.93 -5.65
CA ILE A 4 15.45 11.59 -5.43
C ILE A 4 15.57 10.87 -6.77
N GLY A 5 16.60 10.02 -6.86
CA GLY A 5 16.77 9.07 -7.95
C GLY A 5 15.48 8.31 -8.18
N ASN A 6 15.07 8.28 -9.45
CA ASN A 6 13.87 7.68 -9.98
C ASN A 6 13.99 6.14 -9.94
N GLU A 7 14.23 5.57 -8.77
CA GLU A 7 14.19 4.13 -8.56
C GLU A 7 12.77 3.76 -8.14
N ILE A 8 12.19 2.79 -8.83
CA ILE A 8 10.87 2.26 -8.56
C ILE A 8 10.97 1.45 -7.25
N VAL A 9 11.10 2.13 -6.11
CA VAL A 9 11.16 1.49 -4.81
C VAL A 9 9.76 0.98 -4.48
N LEU A 10 9.65 -0.33 -4.27
CA LEU A 10 8.39 -1.03 -3.95
C LEU A 10 7.68 -0.42 -2.74
N ARG A 11 8.44 0.22 -1.84
CA ARG A 11 8.00 0.96 -0.66
C ARG A 11 8.75 2.29 -0.60
N PRO A 12 8.24 3.37 -1.22
CA PRO A 12 8.95 4.64 -1.22
C PRO A 12 9.14 5.12 0.21
N ARG A 13 10.39 5.40 0.54
CA ARG A 13 10.82 5.95 1.83
C ARG A 13 11.36 7.34 1.58
N PHE A 14 11.15 8.23 2.53
CA PHE A 14 11.78 9.54 2.54
C PHE A 14 12.27 9.86 3.94
N ALA A 15 13.34 10.63 4.03
CA ALA A 15 13.87 11.15 5.29
C ALA A 15 13.96 12.67 5.16
N ILE A 16 13.48 13.39 6.16
CA ILE A 16 13.54 14.85 6.25
C ILE A 16 14.20 15.20 7.58
N SER A 17 15.20 16.07 7.55
CA SER A 17 15.84 16.64 8.75
C SER A 17 15.25 18.02 9.00
N LEU A 18 14.94 18.35 10.24
CA LEU A 18 14.40 19.64 10.66
C LEU A 18 15.20 20.18 11.84
N ASN A 19 15.43 21.49 11.84
CA ASN A 19 16.07 22.21 12.94
C ASN A 19 15.04 22.57 14.02
N SER A 20 14.37 21.55 14.55
CA SER A 20 13.38 21.72 15.63
C SER A 20 13.49 20.57 16.62
N ASP A 21 13.21 20.86 17.88
CA ASP A 21 13.07 19.83 18.91
C ASP A 21 11.86 18.93 18.65
N LEU A 22 11.92 17.70 19.18
CA LEU A 22 10.97 16.63 18.89
C LEU A 22 9.59 16.90 19.53
N GLU A 23 9.55 17.46 20.73
CA GLU A 23 8.31 17.80 21.47
C GLU A 23 7.39 18.80 20.74
N PRO A 24 7.84 19.99 20.32
CA PRO A 24 6.96 20.94 19.62
C PRO A 24 6.49 20.39 18.27
N LEU A 25 7.30 19.55 17.62
CA LEU A 25 6.91 18.91 16.37
C LEU A 25 5.79 17.86 16.61
N MET A 26 5.89 17.07 17.68
CA MET A 26 4.86 16.12 18.08
C MET A 26 3.52 16.78 18.42
N GLU A 27 3.55 17.92 19.11
CA GLU A 27 2.35 18.61 19.57
C GLU A 27 1.48 19.12 18.40
N ILE A 28 2.10 19.55 17.30
CA ILE A 28 1.37 19.96 16.08
C ILE A 28 0.61 18.79 15.45
N PHE A 29 1.18 17.57 15.46
CA PHE A 29 0.49 16.40 14.93
C PHE A 29 -0.72 15.98 15.78
N ASP A 30 -0.73 16.30 17.07
CA ASP A 30 -1.87 16.06 17.96
C ASP A 30 -2.96 17.15 17.83
N GLN A 31 -2.57 18.40 17.58
CA GLN A 31 -3.50 19.52 17.43
C GLN A 31 -4.15 19.59 16.04
N THR A 32 -3.51 19.03 15.02
CA THR A 32 -4.00 19.11 13.64
C THR A 32 -5.11 18.09 13.37
N LYS A 33 -6.33 18.58 13.13
CA LYS A 33 -7.46 17.78 12.66
C LYS A 33 -7.86 18.22 11.25
N GLN A 34 -7.51 17.41 10.26
CA GLN A 34 -8.02 17.54 8.89
C GLN A 34 -9.30 16.69 8.77
N ASP A 35 -10.33 17.18 8.09
CA ASP A 35 -11.60 16.46 7.97
C ASP A 35 -11.46 15.11 7.23
N GLN A 36 -10.61 15.06 6.20
CA GLN A 36 -10.43 13.90 5.31
C GLN A 36 -9.31 12.94 5.74
N LEU A 37 -8.36 13.41 6.57
CA LEU A 37 -7.19 12.64 7.01
C LEU A 37 -7.27 12.38 8.52
N LEU A 38 -7.00 11.14 8.88
CA LEU A 38 -6.91 10.69 10.26
C LEU A 38 -5.43 10.53 10.63
N VAL A 39 -4.97 11.42 11.51
CA VAL A 39 -3.65 11.35 12.13
C VAL A 39 -3.80 10.57 13.44
N LYS A 40 -3.02 9.49 13.59
CA LYS A 40 -2.92 8.72 14.82
C LYS A 40 -1.46 8.66 15.24
N ARG A 41 -1.17 9.20 16.41
CA ARG A 41 0.13 9.12 17.06
C ARG A 41 0.18 7.91 18.00
N LEU A 42 1.31 7.21 17.98
CA LEU A 42 1.69 6.18 18.94
C LEU A 42 3.16 6.45 19.30
N ASP A 43 3.37 7.20 20.37
CA ASP A 43 4.70 7.67 20.79
C ASP A 43 5.43 8.47 19.69
N GLU A 44 6.57 7.95 19.21
CA GLU A 44 7.39 8.52 18.13
C GLU A 44 6.94 8.07 16.73
N HIS A 45 5.89 7.26 16.63
CA HIS A 45 5.32 6.78 15.39
C HIS A 45 4.01 7.50 15.07
N ILE A 46 3.93 8.12 13.90
CA ILE A 46 2.75 8.84 13.44
C ILE A 46 2.19 8.16 12.19
N TYR A 47 0.93 7.75 12.26
CA TYR A 47 0.20 7.14 11.17
C TYR A 47 -0.78 8.15 10.59
N ILE A 48 -0.57 8.55 9.33
CA ILE A 48 -1.50 9.38 8.57
C ILE A 48 -2.23 8.50 7.57
N ARG A 49 -3.55 8.39 7.70
CA ARG A 49 -4.41 7.55 6.86
C ARG A 49 -5.65 8.33 6.47
N PHE A 50 -6.26 8.03 5.32
CA PHE A 50 -7.56 8.61 4.98
C PHE A 50 -8.65 8.11 5.95
N ARG A 51 -9.68 8.93 6.20
CA ARG A 51 -10.84 8.53 7.01
C ARG A 51 -11.59 7.40 6.30
N LYS A 52 -12.25 6.49 7.03
CA LYS A 52 -12.98 5.34 6.48
C LYS A 52 -13.98 5.69 5.35
N LYS A 53 -14.52 6.91 5.33
CA LYS A 53 -15.45 7.40 4.30
C LYS A 53 -14.78 7.61 2.94
N ASP A 54 -13.49 7.97 2.93
CA ASP A 54 -12.73 8.33 1.73
C ASP A 54 -11.66 7.28 1.38
N THR A 55 -11.49 6.26 2.23
CA THR A 55 -10.58 5.14 1.96
C THR A 55 -11.16 4.20 0.90
N THR A 56 -10.38 3.97 -0.15
CA THR A 56 -10.59 2.88 -1.10
C THR A 56 -9.66 1.71 -0.75
N PHE A 57 -9.91 0.52 -1.31
CA PHE A 57 -9.04 -0.66 -1.17
C PHE A 57 -7.55 -0.41 -1.52
N TRP A 58 -7.27 0.59 -2.37
CA TRP A 58 -5.91 0.97 -2.80
C TRP A 58 -5.36 2.21 -2.08
N SER A 59 -6.03 2.70 -1.02
CA SER A 59 -5.58 3.89 -0.30
C SER A 59 -4.27 3.62 0.46
N PRO A 60 -3.21 4.39 0.18
CA PRO A 60 -1.92 4.27 0.86
C PRO A 60 -2.04 4.74 2.31
N GLN A 61 -1.21 4.16 3.18
CA GLN A 61 -1.03 4.63 4.55
C GLN A 61 0.38 5.23 4.65
N LEU A 62 0.48 6.42 5.23
CA LEU A 62 1.75 7.05 5.51
C LEU A 62 2.12 6.78 6.96
N HIS A 63 3.25 6.11 7.18
CA HIS A 63 3.85 5.91 8.48
C HIS A 63 5.06 6.83 8.61
N LEU A 64 5.12 7.63 9.66
CA LEU A 64 6.23 8.50 9.99
C LEU A 64 6.84 8.01 11.30
N GLU A 65 8.16 8.02 11.37
CA GLU A 65 8.94 7.72 12.55
C GLU A 65 9.83 8.91 12.84
N LEU A 66 9.72 9.46 14.05
CA LEU A 66 10.43 10.64 14.49
C LEU A 66 11.62 10.20 15.34
N THR A 67 12.80 10.69 15.01
CA THR A 67 14.04 10.36 15.73
C THR A 67 14.85 11.64 15.94
N SER A 68 15.46 11.84 17.10
CA SER A 68 16.41 12.93 17.34
C SER A 68 17.77 12.34 17.70
N PHE A 69 18.79 12.69 16.91
CA PHE A 69 20.17 12.29 17.17
C PHE A 69 20.96 13.40 17.89
N GLU A 70 20.54 14.66 17.76
CA GLU A 70 21.15 15.84 18.37
C GLU A 70 20.07 16.80 18.90
N LYS A 71 20.34 17.49 20.02
CA LYS A 71 19.41 18.52 20.55
C LYS A 71 19.22 19.63 19.52
N GLY A 72 17.98 20.00 19.24
CA GLY A 72 17.62 20.98 18.21
C GLY A 72 17.51 20.42 16.79
N ILE A 73 17.81 19.12 16.56
CA ILE A 73 17.67 18.47 15.25
C ILE A 73 16.79 17.23 15.35
N SER A 74 15.72 17.20 14.56
CA SER A 74 14.80 16.07 14.44
C SER A 74 14.81 15.50 13.02
N HIS A 75 14.71 14.18 12.91
CA HIS A 75 14.61 13.45 11.65
C HIS A 75 13.28 12.73 11.55
N ILE A 76 12.56 12.99 10.46
CA ILE A 76 11.31 12.34 10.11
C ILE A 76 11.57 11.30 9.03
N HIS A 77 11.37 10.03 9.35
CA HIS A 77 11.44 8.91 8.43
C HIS A 77 10.03 8.52 8.00
N GLY A 78 9.67 8.80 6.74
CA GLY A 78 8.38 8.46 6.17
C GLY A 78 8.42 7.21 5.30
N VAL A 79 7.44 6.33 5.48
CA VAL A 79 7.29 5.08 4.74
C VAL A 79 5.83 4.92 4.29
N PHE A 80 5.62 4.83 2.98
CA PHE A 80 4.30 4.51 2.43
C PHE A 80 4.05 2.99 2.50
N GLY A 81 3.04 2.57 3.24
CA GLY A 81 2.59 1.18 3.32
C GLY A 81 1.31 0.95 2.52
N PRO A 82 1.22 -0.10 1.68
CA PRO A 82 -0.07 -0.56 1.17
C PRO A 82 -0.89 -1.17 2.32
N ASN A 83 -2.22 -1.21 2.16
CA ASN A 83 -3.08 -1.91 3.10
C ASN A 83 -2.76 -3.43 3.08
N PRO A 84 -2.31 -4.03 4.20
CA PRO A 84 -1.95 -5.46 4.24
C PRO A 84 -3.11 -6.38 3.85
N THR A 85 -4.35 -5.96 4.07
CA THR A 85 -5.57 -6.71 3.72
C THR A 85 -5.73 -6.90 2.21
N LEU A 86 -5.25 -5.97 1.39
CA LEU A 86 -5.37 -6.08 -0.06
C LEU A 86 -4.48 -7.20 -0.60
N TRP A 87 -3.24 -7.27 -0.09
CA TRP A 87 -2.28 -8.28 -0.52
C TRP A 87 -2.76 -9.68 -0.14
N THR A 88 -3.24 -9.87 1.10
CA THR A 88 -3.76 -11.17 1.53
C THR A 88 -5.01 -11.58 0.75
N PHE A 89 -5.92 -10.65 0.45
CA PHE A 89 -7.09 -10.92 -0.39
C PHE A 89 -6.71 -11.38 -1.80
N PHE A 90 -5.75 -10.69 -2.44
CA PHE A 90 -5.25 -11.12 -3.75
C PHE A 90 -4.60 -12.49 -3.69
N MET A 91 -3.75 -12.75 -2.69
CA MET A 91 -3.12 -14.07 -2.52
C MET A 91 -4.18 -15.16 -2.36
N PHE A 92 -5.21 -14.93 -1.53
CA PHE A 92 -6.31 -15.87 -1.33
C PHE A 92 -7.05 -16.18 -2.63
N LEU A 93 -7.34 -15.17 -3.45
CA LEU A 93 -8.04 -15.36 -4.72
C LEU A 93 -7.21 -16.19 -5.72
N HIS A 94 -5.89 -15.96 -5.80
CA HIS A 94 -4.99 -16.78 -6.60
C HIS A 94 -4.96 -18.22 -6.09
N PHE A 95 -4.81 -18.44 -4.78
CA PHE A 95 -4.87 -19.79 -4.21
C PHE A 95 -6.20 -20.49 -4.49
N GLY A 96 -7.33 -19.77 -4.43
CA GLY A 96 -8.65 -20.29 -4.76
C GLY A 96 -8.74 -20.78 -6.21
N ILE A 97 -8.30 -19.96 -7.17
CA ILE A 97 -8.29 -20.33 -8.59
C ILE A 97 -7.32 -21.49 -8.84
N GLY A 98 -6.16 -21.50 -8.20
CA GLY A 98 -5.16 -22.56 -8.35
C GLY A 98 -5.69 -23.90 -7.82
N THR A 99 -6.37 -23.86 -6.68
CA THR A 99 -7.02 -25.04 -6.09
C THR A 99 -8.11 -25.55 -7.01
N LEU A 100 -8.96 -24.66 -7.54
CA LEU A 100 -10.01 -25.03 -8.49
C LEU A 100 -9.43 -25.63 -9.78
N PHE A 101 -8.34 -25.06 -10.28
CA PHE A 101 -7.63 -25.58 -11.46
C PHE A 101 -7.12 -27.01 -11.24
N VAL A 102 -6.53 -27.30 -10.07
CA VAL A 102 -6.07 -28.66 -9.74
C VAL A 102 -7.26 -29.62 -9.63
N ILE A 103 -8.33 -29.25 -8.93
CA ILE A 103 -9.54 -30.08 -8.80
C ILE A 103 -10.10 -30.43 -10.19
N LEU A 104 -10.30 -29.42 -11.04
CA LEU A 104 -10.78 -29.63 -12.41
C LEU A 104 -9.80 -30.46 -13.24
N GLY A 105 -8.49 -30.31 -13.04
CA GLY A 105 -7.47 -31.12 -13.69
C GLY A 105 -7.58 -32.60 -13.32
N VAL A 106 -7.83 -32.91 -12.04
CA VAL A 106 -8.07 -34.28 -11.59
C VAL A 106 -9.36 -34.85 -12.21
N PHE A 107 -10.45 -34.07 -12.24
CA PHE A 107 -11.70 -34.49 -12.88
C PHE A 107 -11.56 -34.68 -14.39
N ALA A 108 -10.85 -33.78 -15.07
CA ALA A 108 -10.57 -33.88 -16.50
C ALA A 108 -9.78 -35.14 -16.81
N TYR A 109 -8.71 -35.41 -16.04
CA TYR A 109 -7.91 -36.63 -16.19
C TYR A 109 -8.71 -37.89 -15.95
N SER A 110 -9.53 -37.92 -14.90
CA SER A 110 -10.38 -39.07 -14.58
C SER A 110 -11.39 -39.34 -15.71
N ASN A 111 -12.07 -38.31 -16.22
CA ASN A 111 -12.99 -38.43 -17.36
C ASN A 111 -12.30 -38.87 -18.65
N TYR A 112 -11.10 -38.34 -18.92
CA TYR A 112 -10.28 -38.77 -20.06
C TYR A 112 -9.95 -40.26 -19.97
N SER A 113 -9.55 -40.73 -18.80
CA SER A 113 -9.25 -42.14 -18.56
C SER A 113 -10.48 -43.05 -18.71
N LEU A 114 -11.69 -42.52 -18.51
CA LEU A 114 -12.97 -43.22 -18.72
C LEU A 114 -13.44 -43.17 -20.19
N GLY A 115 -12.69 -42.49 -21.08
CA GLY A 115 -13.05 -42.33 -22.49
C GLY A 115 -14.16 -41.31 -22.75
N HIS A 116 -14.49 -40.47 -21.76
CA HIS A 116 -15.47 -39.40 -21.91
C HIS A 116 -14.86 -38.18 -22.61
N ASP A 117 -15.73 -37.35 -23.20
CA ASP A 117 -15.31 -36.07 -23.76
C ASP A 117 -14.83 -35.12 -22.65
N ILE A 118 -13.64 -34.55 -22.86
CA ILE A 118 -13.00 -33.61 -21.93
C ILE A 118 -12.93 -32.18 -22.44
N THR A 119 -13.50 -31.91 -23.62
CA THR A 119 -13.43 -30.61 -24.28
C THR A 119 -13.93 -29.48 -23.37
N LEU A 120 -15.04 -29.71 -22.66
CA LEU A 120 -15.60 -28.74 -21.71
C LEU A 120 -14.63 -28.44 -20.55
N TRP A 121 -14.01 -29.46 -19.97
CA TRP A 121 -13.05 -29.28 -18.87
C TRP A 121 -11.82 -28.49 -19.33
N MET A 122 -11.30 -28.78 -20.52
CA MET A 122 -10.15 -28.07 -21.10
C MET A 122 -10.45 -26.58 -21.36
N VAL A 123 -11.65 -26.26 -21.84
CA VAL A 123 -12.10 -24.87 -22.05
C VAL A 123 -12.19 -24.13 -20.71
N VAL A 124 -12.82 -24.74 -19.69
CA VAL A 124 -12.95 -24.13 -18.36
C VAL A 124 -11.58 -23.91 -17.71
N MET A 125 -10.68 -24.89 -17.80
CA MET A 125 -9.30 -24.78 -17.28
C MET A 125 -8.52 -23.66 -17.99
N SER A 126 -8.64 -23.55 -19.32
CA SER A 126 -8.02 -22.47 -20.10
C SER A 126 -8.54 -21.10 -19.66
N PHE A 127 -9.85 -21.00 -19.41
CA PHE A 127 -10.46 -19.77 -18.91
C PHE A 127 -9.95 -19.39 -17.51
N LEU A 128 -9.75 -20.36 -16.62
CA LEU A 128 -9.17 -20.10 -15.29
C LEU A 128 -7.74 -19.55 -15.36
N VAL A 129 -6.93 -20.01 -16.31
CA VAL A 129 -5.59 -19.46 -16.56
C VAL A 129 -5.69 -18.01 -17.01
N LEU A 130 -6.62 -17.67 -17.90
CA LEU A 130 -6.85 -16.28 -18.31
C LEU A 130 -7.27 -15.39 -17.12
N ILE A 131 -8.16 -15.88 -16.24
CA ILE A 131 -8.54 -15.15 -15.03
C ILE A 131 -7.33 -14.94 -14.12
N TRP A 132 -6.46 -15.94 -13.95
CA TRP A 132 -5.25 -15.80 -13.15
C TRP A 132 -4.36 -14.64 -13.64
N PHE A 133 -4.12 -14.57 -14.95
CA PHE A 133 -3.35 -13.47 -15.54
C PHE A 133 -4.07 -12.13 -15.42
N ALA A 134 -5.40 -12.11 -15.58
CA ALA A 134 -6.18 -10.90 -15.38
C ALA A 134 -6.05 -10.38 -13.94
N LEU A 135 -6.13 -11.24 -12.93
CA LEU A 135 -5.94 -10.86 -11.53
C LEU A 135 -4.56 -10.28 -11.26
N TYR A 136 -3.52 -10.87 -11.85
CA TYR A 136 -2.17 -10.33 -11.76
C TYR A 136 -2.07 -8.91 -12.35
N ALA A 137 -2.68 -8.69 -13.53
CA ALA A 137 -2.73 -7.38 -14.16
C ALA A 137 -3.53 -6.36 -13.33
N PHE A 138 -4.68 -6.77 -12.77
CA PHE A 138 -5.49 -5.95 -11.87
C PHE A 138 -4.74 -5.54 -10.60
N GLY A 139 -3.97 -6.46 -10.01
CA GLY A 139 -3.12 -6.16 -8.86
C GLY A 139 -2.07 -5.08 -9.18
N ARG A 140 -1.45 -5.15 -10.36
CA ARG A 140 -0.50 -4.14 -10.85
C ARG A 140 -1.16 -2.80 -11.16
N LEU A 141 -2.31 -2.80 -11.84
CA LEU A 141 -3.06 -1.58 -12.20
C LEU A 141 -3.60 -0.85 -10.98
N GLY A 142 -4.03 -1.59 -9.96
CA GLY A 142 -4.48 -1.04 -8.68
C GLY A 142 -3.44 -0.14 -8.01
N LYS A 143 -2.14 -0.48 -8.15
CA LYS A 143 -1.03 0.34 -7.63
C LYS A 143 -0.97 1.74 -8.26
N SER A 144 -1.43 1.89 -9.50
CA SER A 144 -1.46 3.19 -10.19
C SER A 144 -2.50 4.14 -9.58
N LYS A 145 -3.67 3.62 -9.19
CA LYS A 145 -4.75 4.40 -8.56
C LYS A 145 -4.37 4.99 -7.20
N GLY A 146 -3.42 4.38 -6.47
CA GLY A 146 -2.93 4.90 -5.19
C GLY A 146 -1.94 6.07 -5.30
N ARG A 147 -1.31 6.29 -6.47
CA ARG A 147 -0.32 7.36 -6.68
C ARG A 147 -0.82 8.78 -6.37
N PRO A 148 -2.00 9.23 -6.84
CA PRO A 148 -2.51 10.56 -6.52
C PRO A 148 -2.73 10.74 -5.01
N GLN A 149 -3.21 9.70 -4.32
CA GLN A 149 -3.41 9.74 -2.86
C GLN A 149 -2.09 9.78 -2.08
N MET A 150 -1.03 9.12 -2.58
CA MET A 150 0.31 9.24 -2.00
C MET A 150 0.85 10.67 -2.12
N LYS A 151 0.58 11.34 -3.25
CA LYS A 151 0.96 12.73 -3.45
C LYS A 151 0.22 13.64 -2.46
N GLN A 152 -1.09 13.47 -2.29
CA GLN A 152 -1.88 14.22 -1.31
C GLN A 152 -1.35 14.08 0.13
N LEU A 153 -0.98 12.87 0.55
CA LEU A 153 -0.38 12.64 1.87
C LEU A 153 0.98 13.34 2.02
N LYS A 154 1.79 13.35 0.96
CA LYS A 154 3.08 14.03 0.95
C LYS A 154 2.92 15.55 0.99
N ASP A 155 2.01 16.09 0.18
CA ASP A 155 1.74 17.53 0.10
C ASP A 155 1.23 18.04 1.47
N TYR A 156 0.30 17.30 2.11
CA TYR A 156 -0.16 17.60 3.47
C TYR A 156 0.96 17.57 4.51
N LEU A 157 1.85 16.58 4.44
CA LEU A 157 3.01 16.52 5.32
C LEU A 157 3.96 17.71 5.10
N GLN A 158 4.21 18.09 3.84
CA GLN A 158 5.07 19.23 3.52
C GLN A 158 4.47 20.54 4.03
N GLU A 159 3.15 20.71 3.94
CA GLU A 159 2.44 21.86 4.49
C GLU A 159 2.65 21.97 6.01
N LEU A 160 2.45 20.85 6.75
CA LEU A 160 2.65 20.82 8.21
C LEU A 160 4.09 21.11 8.65
N ILE A 161 5.07 20.66 7.87
CA ILE A 161 6.47 20.81 8.23
C ILE A 161 7.03 22.17 7.77
N SER A 162 6.40 22.83 6.79
CA SER A 162 6.93 24.07 6.20
C SER A 162 7.11 25.22 7.18
N ASP A 163 6.37 25.21 8.31
CA ASP A 163 6.51 26.19 9.39
C ASP A 163 7.78 25.99 10.23
N PHE A 164 8.36 24.78 10.25
CA PHE A 164 9.61 24.46 10.95
C PHE A 164 10.85 24.62 10.08
N ASP A 165 10.72 24.50 8.75
CA ASP A 165 11.85 24.67 7.81
C ASP A 165 12.22 26.16 7.59
N LYS A 166 11.31 27.09 7.95
CA LYS A 166 11.52 28.54 7.82
C LYS A 166 12.14 29.23 9.05
N ARG A 167 12.33 28.52 10.16
CA ARG A 167 12.93 29.05 11.39
C ARG A 167 14.39 28.64 11.51
#